data_AF-A0A7Y7NIU6-F1
#
_entry.id   AF-A0A7Y7NIU6-F1
#
_cell.length_a   1.000
_cell.length_b   1.000
_cell.length_c   1.000
_cell.angle_alpha   90.00
_cell.angle_beta   90.00
_cell.angle_gamma   90.00
#
_symmetry.space_group_name_H-M   'P 1'
#
loop_
_entity.id
_entity.type
_entity.pdbx_description
1 polymer ?
#
loop_
_entity_poly.entity_id
_entity_poly.type
_entity_poly.pdbx_seq_one_letter_code
_entity_poly.pdbx_strand_id
1 'polypeptide(L)'
;MEDKILYNSSDIEVMKIAENALSMGKDRIVEIRNYAKLAGFKRIGIANCISLQKETYQLKEMLSDDFEVYTIDCRCGRLPANEFLGDDAKGVMCNPAGQAKYLEENNTELNIVMGLCIGHDMMFTSKSIAPSTTLIVKDRKHKYNPIEIFNNLK
;
A
#
# COMPACT_ATOMS: atom_id res chain seq x y z
N MET A 1 -22.94 17.46 -14.19
CA MET A 1 -22.61 17.01 -15.56
C MET A 1 -21.13 17.28 -15.88
N GLU A 2 -20.49 18.25 -15.22
CA GLU A 2 -19.03 18.49 -15.27
C GLU A 2 -18.19 17.36 -14.65
N ASP A 3 -18.67 16.68 -13.59
CA ASP A 3 -17.89 15.63 -12.93
C ASP A 3 -17.58 14.42 -13.83
N LYS A 4 -18.39 14.16 -14.86
CA LYS A 4 -18.13 13.06 -15.81
C LYS A 4 -16.88 13.30 -16.65
N ILE A 5 -16.43 14.55 -16.80
CA ILE A 5 -15.22 14.90 -17.55
C ILE A 5 -13.95 14.49 -16.78
N LEU A 6 -14.05 14.31 -15.45
CA LEU A 6 -12.92 13.93 -14.61
C LEU A 6 -12.53 12.45 -14.71
N TYR A 7 -13.37 11.62 -15.34
CA TYR A 7 -13.17 10.17 -15.43
C TYR A 7 -12.92 9.75 -16.88
N ASN A 8 -11.78 9.10 -17.11
CA ASN A 8 -11.55 8.35 -18.34
C ASN A 8 -12.14 6.92 -18.23
N SER A 9 -12.11 6.15 -19.32
CA SER A 9 -12.68 4.80 -19.35
C SER A 9 -12.03 3.83 -18.35
N SER A 10 -10.72 3.95 -18.12
CA SER A 10 -9.99 3.15 -17.13
C SER A 10 -10.44 3.48 -15.70
N ASP A 11 -10.68 4.76 -15.40
CA ASP A 11 -11.17 5.17 -14.08
C ASP A 11 -12.56 4.59 -13.81
N ILE A 12 -13.42 4.59 -14.82
CA ILE A 12 -14.75 3.97 -14.74
C ILE A 12 -14.66 2.45 -14.55
N GLU A 13 -13.71 1.79 -15.19
CA GLU A 13 -13.47 0.35 -15.00
C GLU A 13 -13.04 0.04 -13.57
N VAL A 14 -12.10 0.80 -13.02
CA VAL A 14 -11.70 0.71 -11.59
C VAL A 14 -12.91 0.84 -10.67
N MET A 15 -13.77 1.85 -10.91
CA MET A 15 -14.96 2.07 -10.08
C MET A 15 -15.99 0.93 -10.21
N LYS A 16 -16.18 0.37 -11.41
CA LYS A 16 -17.06 -0.80 -11.62
C LYS A 16 -16.53 -2.03 -10.88
N ILE A 17 -15.22 -2.28 -10.94
CA ILE A 17 -14.63 -3.41 -10.21
C ILE A 17 -14.78 -3.19 -8.70
N ALA A 18 -14.57 -1.96 -8.22
CA ALA A 18 -14.72 -1.61 -6.81
C ALA A 18 -16.15 -1.86 -6.30
N GLU A 19 -17.18 -1.46 -7.07
CA GLU A 19 -18.58 -1.70 -6.73
C GLU A 19 -18.91 -3.19 -6.68
N ASN A 20 -18.41 -3.98 -7.64
CA ASN A 20 -18.65 -5.42 -7.68
C ASN A 20 -17.83 -6.21 -6.64
N ALA A 21 -16.68 -5.68 -6.21
CA ALA A 21 -15.82 -6.30 -5.21
C ALA A 21 -16.32 -6.09 -3.78
N LEU A 22 -17.13 -5.05 -3.57
CA LEU A 22 -17.68 -4.67 -2.27
C LEU A 22 -18.45 -5.84 -1.67
N SER A 23 -18.05 -6.24 -0.47
CA SER A 23 -18.73 -7.29 0.28
C SER A 23 -19.12 -6.76 1.65
N MET A 24 -20.34 -6.23 1.75
CA MET A 24 -20.85 -5.63 2.98
C MET A 24 -20.74 -6.60 4.17
N GLY A 25 -20.16 -6.11 5.27
CA GLY A 25 -19.93 -6.89 6.49
C GLY A 25 -18.72 -7.83 6.45
N LYS A 26 -17.90 -7.79 5.39
CA LYS A 26 -16.57 -8.43 5.35
C LYS A 26 -15.48 -7.42 5.63
N ASP A 27 -14.29 -7.92 5.95
CA ASP A 27 -13.12 -7.09 6.16
C ASP A 27 -12.47 -6.64 4.84
N ARG A 28 -11.55 -5.68 4.96
CA ARG A 28 -10.84 -5.06 3.83
C ARG A 28 -9.95 -6.05 3.07
N ILE A 29 -9.47 -7.12 3.69
CA ILE A 29 -8.64 -8.14 3.01
C ILE A 29 -9.51 -8.95 2.03
N VAL A 30 -10.73 -9.29 2.42
CA VAL A 30 -11.72 -9.92 1.53
C VAL A 30 -12.04 -9.02 0.33
N GLU A 31 -12.28 -7.72 0.58
CA GLU A 31 -12.52 -6.76 -0.52
C GLU A 31 -11.34 -6.65 -1.48
N ILE A 32 -10.10 -6.55 -0.96
CA ILE A 32 -8.89 -6.51 -1.78
C ILE A 32 -8.77 -7.77 -2.64
N ARG A 33 -9.02 -8.95 -2.04
CA ARG A 33 -8.99 -10.23 -2.75
C ARG A 33 -10.04 -10.29 -3.86
N ASN A 34 -11.27 -9.89 -3.57
CA ASN A 34 -12.35 -9.85 -4.57
C ASN A 34 -12.03 -8.89 -5.70
N TYR A 35 -11.55 -7.68 -5.37
CA TYR A 35 -11.15 -6.67 -6.34
C TYR A 35 -10.07 -7.21 -7.28
N ALA A 36 -8.99 -7.75 -6.72
CA ALA A 36 -7.88 -8.27 -7.51
C ALA A 36 -8.30 -9.45 -8.41
N LYS A 37 -9.19 -10.34 -7.94
CA LYS A 37 -9.77 -11.42 -8.76
C LYS A 37 -10.60 -10.89 -9.92
N LEU A 38 -11.50 -9.93 -9.66
CA LEU A 38 -12.35 -9.33 -10.68
C LEU A 38 -11.55 -8.50 -11.70
N ALA A 39 -10.49 -7.84 -11.25
CA ALA A 39 -9.54 -7.12 -12.10
C ALA A 39 -8.62 -8.07 -12.92
N GLY A 40 -8.66 -9.38 -12.65
CA GLY A 40 -7.84 -10.37 -13.35
C GLY A 40 -6.36 -10.38 -12.93
N PHE A 41 -5.99 -9.63 -11.89
CA PHE A 41 -4.61 -9.52 -11.41
C PHE A 41 -4.07 -10.88 -10.96
N LYS A 42 -2.78 -11.09 -11.22
CA LYS A 42 -2.01 -12.28 -10.88
C LYS A 42 -0.92 -11.99 -9.88
N ARG A 43 -0.37 -10.77 -9.86
CA ARG A 43 0.75 -10.36 -9.01
C ARG A 43 0.37 -9.24 -8.06
N ILE A 44 0.53 -9.47 -6.77
CA ILE A 44 0.27 -8.47 -5.73
C ILE A 44 1.59 -8.11 -5.04
N GLY A 45 1.86 -6.81 -4.92
CA GLY A 45 2.96 -6.28 -4.13
C GLY A 45 2.50 -5.85 -2.74
N ILE A 46 3.34 -6.01 -1.74
CA ILE A 46 3.12 -5.48 -0.39
C ILE A 46 4.35 -4.66 0.01
N ALA A 47 4.18 -3.35 0.12
CA ALA A 47 5.20 -2.44 0.64
C ALA A 47 4.95 -2.17 2.12
N ASN A 48 5.88 -2.57 2.99
CA ASN A 48 5.67 -2.53 4.42
C ASN A 48 6.75 -1.76 5.19
N CYS A 49 6.38 -1.27 6.37
CA CYS A 49 7.36 -0.88 7.38
C CYS A 49 7.93 -2.14 8.03
N ILE A 50 9.22 -2.11 8.38
CA ILE A 50 9.87 -3.22 9.08
C ILE A 50 9.14 -3.63 10.38
N SER A 51 8.47 -2.70 11.05
CA SER A 51 7.74 -3.02 12.29
C SER A 51 6.45 -3.82 12.08
N LEU A 52 6.05 -4.08 10.82
CA LEU A 52 4.90 -4.90 10.46
C LEU A 52 5.29 -6.13 9.65
N GLN A 53 6.54 -6.59 9.79
CA GLN A 53 7.05 -7.75 9.05
C GLN A 53 6.21 -9.01 9.29
N LYS A 54 5.87 -9.29 10.55
CA LYS A 54 5.06 -10.46 10.91
C LYS A 54 3.68 -10.41 10.25
N GLU A 55 2.98 -9.29 10.37
CA GLU A 55 1.64 -9.08 9.81
C GLU A 55 1.69 -9.11 8.27
N THR A 56 2.78 -8.61 7.67
CA THR A 56 3.00 -8.65 6.22
C THR A 56 3.14 -10.09 5.72
N TYR A 57 3.88 -10.95 6.43
CA TYR A 57 3.99 -12.36 6.05
C TYR A 57 2.67 -13.12 6.20
N GLN A 58 1.88 -12.81 7.24
CA GLN A 58 0.55 -13.39 7.39
C GLN A 58 -0.38 -12.97 6.24
N LEU A 59 -0.36 -11.68 5.86
CA LEU A 59 -1.12 -11.20 4.69
C LEU A 59 -0.65 -11.87 3.39
N LYS A 60 0.67 -12.04 3.23
CA LYS A 60 1.25 -12.76 2.09
C LYS A 60 0.68 -14.17 2.01
N GLU A 61 0.74 -14.95 3.09
CA GLU A 61 0.20 -16.31 3.14
C GLU A 61 -1.28 -16.32 2.77
N MET A 62 -2.08 -15.43 3.37
CA MET A 62 -3.51 -15.34 3.07
C MET A 62 -3.79 -15.14 1.59
N LEU A 63 -3.01 -14.31 0.89
CA LEU A 63 -3.22 -13.99 -0.52
C LEU A 63 -2.55 -14.99 -1.49
N SER A 64 -1.63 -15.83 -1.02
CA SER A 64 -0.80 -16.70 -1.88
C SER A 64 -1.58 -17.85 -2.53
N ASP A 65 -2.78 -18.17 -2.03
CA ASP A 65 -3.66 -19.17 -2.66
C ASP A 65 -4.21 -18.70 -4.03
N ASP A 66 -4.30 -17.39 -4.22
CA ASP A 66 -4.96 -16.76 -5.37
C ASP A 66 -3.99 -15.98 -6.27
N PHE A 67 -2.86 -15.53 -5.72
CA PHE A 67 -1.93 -14.61 -6.37
C PHE A 67 -0.47 -14.95 -6.11
N GLU A 68 0.41 -14.51 -7.00
CA GLU A 68 1.85 -14.46 -6.76
C GLU A 68 2.18 -13.19 -5.96
N VAL A 69 2.62 -13.34 -4.71
CA VAL A 69 2.75 -12.22 -3.77
C VAL A 69 4.21 -11.85 -3.48
N TYR A 70 4.54 -10.60 -3.78
CA TYR A 70 5.84 -9.98 -3.54
C TYR A 70 5.79 -9.05 -2.33
N THR A 71 6.83 -9.04 -1.51
CA THR A 71 6.87 -8.23 -0.28
C THR A 71 8.20 -7.50 -0.17
N ILE A 72 8.17 -6.21 0.20
CA ILE A 72 9.38 -5.42 0.38
C ILE A 72 9.26 -4.45 1.55
N ASP A 73 10.24 -4.48 2.45
CA ASP A 73 10.25 -3.61 3.61
C ASP A 73 11.06 -2.34 3.43
N CYS A 74 10.79 -1.37 4.29
CA CYS A 74 11.37 -0.04 4.26
C CYS A 74 12.90 0.01 4.51
N ARG A 75 13.56 -1.11 4.85
CA ARG A 75 15.02 -1.23 4.96
C ARG A 75 15.69 -1.62 3.65
N CYS A 76 14.96 -2.12 2.65
CA CYS A 76 15.55 -2.39 1.35
C CYS A 76 16.04 -1.08 0.71
N GLY A 77 17.28 -1.10 0.22
CA GLY A 77 17.86 0.06 -0.46
C GLY A 77 17.98 1.31 0.41
N ARG A 78 18.18 1.16 1.73
CA ARG A 78 18.43 2.28 2.67
C ARG A 78 19.49 3.23 2.12
N LEU A 79 19.16 4.51 2.18
CA LEU A 79 20.00 5.57 1.63
C LEU A 79 20.72 6.30 2.77
N PRO A 80 21.99 6.68 2.59
CA PRO A 80 22.70 7.57 3.51
C PRO A 80 21.90 8.86 3.70
N ALA A 81 21.62 9.22 4.96
CA ALA A 81 20.71 10.32 5.24
C ALA A 81 21.22 11.66 4.69
N ASN A 82 22.53 11.89 4.85
CA ASN A 82 23.23 13.09 4.43
C ASN A 82 23.16 13.34 2.93
N GLU A 83 23.22 12.30 2.11
CA GLU A 83 23.21 12.43 0.64
C GLU A 83 21.88 12.98 0.09
N PHE A 84 20.76 12.81 0.80
CA PHE A 84 19.44 13.22 0.29
C PHE A 84 18.69 14.23 1.19
N LEU A 85 18.99 14.30 2.49
CA LEU A 85 18.36 15.24 3.43
C LEU A 85 19.29 16.38 3.87
N GLY A 86 20.50 16.44 3.31
CA GLY A 86 21.51 17.47 3.62
C GLY A 86 22.54 17.01 4.64
N ASP A 87 23.70 17.66 4.65
CA ASP A 87 24.93 17.20 5.34
C ASP A 87 24.76 16.95 6.85
N ASP A 88 23.85 17.68 7.51
CA ASP A 88 23.57 17.53 8.95
C ASP A 88 22.73 16.28 9.28
N ALA A 89 22.13 15.64 8.28
CA ALA A 89 21.29 14.46 8.47
C ALA A 89 22.14 13.22 8.79
N LYS A 90 21.89 12.61 9.94
CA LYS A 90 22.64 11.44 10.42
C LYS A 90 21.90 10.13 10.17
N GLY A 91 22.66 9.08 9.86
CA GLY A 91 22.17 7.71 9.79
C GLY A 91 21.65 7.32 8.40
N VAL A 92 20.61 6.48 8.39
CA VAL A 92 20.01 5.93 7.16
C VAL A 92 18.53 6.27 7.10
N MET A 93 18.05 6.67 5.93
CA MET A 93 16.62 6.85 5.68
C MET A 93 16.02 5.64 4.97
N CYS A 94 14.71 5.47 5.10
CA CYS A 94 13.98 4.48 4.30
C CYS A 94 13.89 4.94 2.85
N ASN A 95 13.75 3.99 1.92
CA ASN A 95 13.69 4.28 0.49
C ASN A 95 12.32 3.85 -0.10
N PRO A 96 11.24 4.62 0.11
CA PRO A 96 9.91 4.28 -0.41
C PRO A 96 9.86 4.26 -1.95
N ALA A 97 10.69 5.07 -2.62
CA ALA A 97 10.83 5.02 -4.07
C ALA A 97 11.47 3.70 -4.53
N GLY A 98 12.47 3.20 -3.80
CA GLY A 98 13.07 1.89 -4.02
C GLY A 98 12.09 0.74 -3.79
N GLN A 99 11.19 0.85 -2.80
CA GLN A 99 10.10 -0.12 -2.60
C GLN A 99 9.16 -0.15 -3.82
N ALA A 100 8.75 1.01 -4.34
CA ALA A 100 7.92 1.09 -5.53
C ALA A 100 8.64 0.49 -6.76
N LYS A 101 9.93 0.83 -6.94
CA LYS A 101 10.76 0.31 -8.04
C LYS A 101 10.90 -1.21 -7.99
N TYR A 102 11.15 -1.78 -6.82
CA TYR A 102 11.22 -3.23 -6.64
C TYR A 102 9.91 -3.92 -7.07
N LEU A 103 8.76 -3.37 -6.69
CA LEU A 103 7.47 -3.98 -7.05
C LEU A 103 7.16 -3.82 -8.55
N GLU A 104 7.53 -2.69 -9.15
CA GLU A 104 7.50 -2.50 -10.61
C GLU A 104 8.36 -3.56 -11.34
N GLU A 105 9.60 -3.80 -10.89
CA GLU A 105 10.50 -4.79 -11.48
C GLU A 105 9.95 -6.23 -11.40
N ASN A 106 9.12 -6.51 -10.39
CA ASN A 106 8.42 -7.78 -10.26
C ASN A 106 7.07 -7.82 -11.00
N ASN A 107 6.71 -6.74 -11.70
CA ASN A 107 5.48 -6.57 -12.48
C ASN A 107 4.23 -6.82 -11.62
N THR A 108 4.19 -6.26 -10.41
CA THR A 108 2.96 -6.29 -9.60
C THR A 108 1.87 -5.44 -10.26
N GLU A 109 0.62 -5.86 -10.11
CA GLU A 109 -0.54 -5.23 -10.75
C GLU A 109 -1.43 -4.48 -9.75
N LEU A 110 -1.27 -4.80 -8.46
CA LEU A 110 -1.83 -4.07 -7.32
C LEU A 110 -0.81 -4.06 -6.19
N ASN A 111 -0.63 -2.90 -5.57
CA ASN A 111 0.26 -2.75 -4.41
C ASN A 111 -0.53 -2.43 -3.12
N ILE A 112 -0.20 -3.12 -2.04
CA ILE A 112 -0.78 -2.91 -0.71
C ILE A 112 0.24 -2.21 0.18
N VAL A 113 -0.15 -1.09 0.78
CA VAL A 113 0.68 -0.33 1.74
C VAL A 113 0.39 -0.77 3.17
N MET A 114 1.44 -1.17 3.87
CA MET A 114 1.40 -1.72 5.24
C MET A 114 2.27 -0.88 6.20
N GLY A 115 1.65 0.14 6.79
CA GLY A 115 2.19 0.92 7.91
C GLY A 115 3.42 1.76 7.58
N LEU A 116 3.54 2.26 6.35
CA LEU A 116 4.56 3.25 5.99
C LEU A 116 4.31 4.56 6.75
N CYS A 117 5.40 5.22 7.16
CA CYS A 117 5.32 6.51 7.84
C CYS A 117 4.71 7.58 6.92
N ILE A 118 4.12 8.62 7.53
CA ILE A 118 3.62 9.79 6.80
C ILE A 118 4.73 10.37 5.91
N GLY A 119 4.39 10.68 4.67
CA GLY A 119 5.32 11.14 3.64
C GLY A 119 6.03 9.99 2.91
N HIS A 120 6.33 8.88 3.59
CA HIS A 120 6.87 7.69 2.93
C HIS A 120 5.79 6.94 2.16
N ASP A 121 4.58 6.88 2.71
CA ASP A 121 3.38 6.39 2.03
C ASP A 121 3.06 7.23 0.78
N MET A 122 3.08 8.56 0.90
CA MET A 122 2.87 9.49 -0.21
C MET A 122 3.92 9.30 -1.31
N MET A 123 5.20 9.20 -0.92
CA MET A 123 6.28 8.95 -1.86
C MET A 123 6.15 7.60 -2.53
N PHE A 124 5.80 6.53 -1.81
CA PHE A 124 5.54 5.22 -2.40
C PHE A 124 4.38 5.29 -3.41
N THR A 125 3.23 5.84 -3.01
CA THR A 125 2.04 5.96 -3.85
C THR A 125 2.32 6.77 -5.12
N SER A 126 3.08 7.88 -5.01
CA SER A 126 3.43 8.70 -6.19
C SER A 126 4.43 8.05 -7.14
N LYS A 127 5.20 7.07 -6.66
CA LYS A 127 6.21 6.36 -7.46
C LYS A 127 5.75 4.98 -7.94
N SER A 128 4.68 4.45 -7.37
CA SER A 128 4.09 3.17 -7.78
C SER A 128 3.51 3.28 -9.18
N ILE A 129 3.93 2.38 -10.07
CA ILE A 129 3.35 2.26 -11.43
C ILE A 129 1.99 1.58 -11.38
N ALA A 130 1.89 0.48 -10.62
CA ALA A 130 0.62 -0.16 -10.32
C ALA A 130 -0.20 0.67 -9.33
N PRO A 131 -1.54 0.62 -9.37
CA PRO A 131 -2.38 1.23 -8.36
C PRO A 131 -2.03 0.70 -6.96
N SER A 132 -2.11 1.57 -5.96
CA SER A 132 -1.83 1.21 -4.58
C SER A 132 -3.00 1.51 -3.64
N THR A 133 -3.22 0.64 -2.67
CA THR A 133 -4.22 0.82 -1.61
C THR A 133 -3.57 0.65 -0.24
N THR A 134 -3.96 1.48 0.73
CA THR A 134 -3.45 1.37 2.10
C THR A 134 -4.35 0.45 2.92
N LEU A 135 -3.79 -0.63 3.45
CA LEU A 135 -4.50 -1.53 4.36
C LEU A 135 -4.25 -1.13 5.82
N ILE A 136 -3.02 -0.77 6.16
CA ILE A 136 -2.65 -0.33 7.51
C ILE A 136 -1.95 1.03 7.42
N VAL A 137 -2.51 2.04 8.08
CA VAL A 137 -1.86 3.36 8.24
C VAL A 137 -0.96 3.38 9.47
N LYS A 138 0.16 4.11 9.43
CA LYS A 138 1.10 4.16 10.55
C LYS A 138 0.55 5.01 11.69
N ASP A 139 0.06 4.35 12.74
CA ASP A 139 -0.23 4.97 14.03
C ASP A 139 0.49 4.21 15.16
N ARG A 140 1.48 4.85 15.78
CA ARG A 140 2.23 4.25 16.90
C ARG A 140 1.46 4.33 18.22
N LYS A 141 0.64 5.37 18.39
CA LYS A 141 -0.06 5.65 19.65
C LYS A 141 -1.24 4.70 19.83
N HIS A 142 -2.05 4.53 18.78
CA HIS A 142 -3.26 3.71 18.82
C HIS A 142 -3.09 2.36 18.11
N LYS A 143 -1.86 1.85 18.01
CA LYS A 143 -1.55 0.53 17.42
C LYS A 143 -2.22 0.34 16.05
N TYR A 144 -2.01 1.30 15.16
CA TYR A 144 -2.53 1.31 13.79
C TYR A 144 -4.06 1.50 13.66
N ASN A 145 -4.74 1.93 14.72
CA ASN A 145 -6.17 2.28 14.71
C ASN A 145 -6.41 3.78 14.97
N PRO A 146 -6.20 4.66 13.98
CA PRO A 146 -6.24 6.11 14.19
C PRO A 146 -7.62 6.66 14.55
N ILE A 147 -8.71 5.92 14.30
CA ILE A 147 -10.07 6.38 14.62
C ILE A 147 -10.26 6.60 16.13
N GLU A 148 -9.46 5.93 16.96
CA GLU A 148 -9.47 6.05 18.42
C GLU A 148 -9.25 7.49 18.90
N ILE A 149 -8.57 8.34 18.12
CA ILE A 149 -8.40 9.73 18.53
C ILE A 149 -9.75 10.46 18.63
N PHE A 150 -10.68 10.18 17.73
CA PHE A 150 -11.98 10.85 17.67
C PHE A 150 -12.95 10.34 18.73
N ASN A 151 -12.82 9.08 19.13
CA ASN A 151 -13.61 8.51 20.23
C ASN A 151 -13.28 9.16 21.59
N ASN A 152 -12.10 9.76 21.70
CA ASN A 152 -11.61 10.41 22.91
C ASN A 152 -11.79 11.94 22.91
N LEU A 153 -12.26 12.53 21.80
CA LEU A 153 -12.66 13.92 21.73
C LEU A 153 -14.10 14.03 22.25
N LYS A 154 -14.25 14.16 23.57
CA LYS A 154 -15.51 14.61 24.18
C LYS A 154 -15.70 16.10 23.96
#